data_AF-A0A8J4UPV4-F1
#
_entry.id   AF-A0A8J4UPV4-F1
#
_cell.length_a   1.000
_cell.length_b   1.000
_cell.length_c   1.000
_cell.angle_alpha   90.00
_cell.angle_beta   90.00
_cell.angle_gamma   90.00
#
_symmetry.space_group_name_H-M   'P 1'
#
loop_
_entity.id
_entity.type
_entity.pdbx_description
1 polymer ?
#
loop_
_entity_poly.entity_id
_entity_poly.type
_entity_poly.pdbx_seq_one_letter_code
_entity_poly.pdbx_strand_id
1 'polypeptide(L)' 'MAEAQQARVHHAVEEMVQSLERDHIRKMQGRMFRCSAECCERTTDSMSQVHECIERCHTPLAKAQGLVTNELEKFQ' A
#
# COMPACT_ATOMS: atom_id res chain seq x y z
N MET A 1 -9.44 -13.08 -32.31
CA MET A 1 -9.80 -14.00 -31.20
C MET A 1 -8.83 -13.90 -30.03
N ALA A 2 -7.50 -13.94 -30.25
CA ALA A 2 -6.51 -13.78 -29.18
C ALA A 2 -6.58 -12.41 -28.47
N GLU A 3 -6.71 -11.31 -29.21
CA GLU A 3 -6.82 -9.95 -28.64
C GLU A 3 -8.04 -9.78 -27.73
N ALA A 4 -9.17 -10.39 -28.08
CA ALA A 4 -10.38 -10.34 -27.25
C ALA A 4 -10.24 -11.13 -25.95
N GLN A 5 -9.41 -12.17 -25.92
CA GLN A 5 -9.09 -12.90 -24.69
C GLN A 5 -8.09 -12.12 -23.83
N GLN A 6 -7.09 -11.50 -24.46
CA GLN A 6 -6.11 -10.65 -23.78
C GLN A 6 -6.78 -9.43 -23.12
N ALA A 7 -7.71 -8.77 -23.82
CA ALA A 7 -8.49 -7.66 -23.26
C ALA A 7 -9.33 -8.07 -22.04
N ARG A 8 -9.89 -9.29 -22.02
CA ARG A 8 -10.63 -9.81 -20.86
C ARG A 8 -9.74 -10.02 -19.65
N VAL A 9 -8.54 -10.56 -19.85
CA VAL A 9 -7.56 -10.77 -18.78
C VAL A 9 -7.12 -9.42 -18.21
N HIS A 10 -6.76 -8.45 -19.06
CA HIS A 10 -6.40 -7.11 -18.60
C HIS A 10 -7.51 -6.46 -17.77
N HIS A 11 -8.76 -6.55 -18.23
CA HIS A 11 -9.89 -5.98 -17.50
C HIS A 11 -10.09 -6.64 -16.13
N ALA A 12 -10.00 -7.97 -16.05
CA ALA A 12 -10.13 -8.68 -14.77
C ALA A 12 -8.98 -8.32 -13.80
N VAL A 13 -7.76 -8.14 -14.32
CA VAL A 13 -6.62 -7.68 -13.51
C VAL A 13 -6.86 -6.26 -13.01
N GLU A 14 -7.34 -5.34 -13.85
CA GLU A 14 -7.67 -3.97 -13.44
C GLU A 14 -8.74 -3.93 -12.33
N GLU A 15 -9.82 -4.70 -12.46
CA GLU A 15 -10.86 -4.79 -11.42
C GLU A 15 -10.31 -5.34 -10.11
N MET A 16 -9.45 -6.36 -10.18
CA MET A 16 -8.75 -6.91 -9.02
C MET A 16 -7.87 -5.84 -8.36
N VAL A 17 -7.06 -5.09 -9.12
CA VAL A 17 -6.23 -3.99 -8.59
C VAL A 17 -7.07 -2.95 -7.87
N GLN A 18 -8.17 -2.52 -8.48
CA GLN A 18 -9.07 -1.53 -7.89
C GLN A 18 -9.71 -2.03 -6.58
N SER A 19 -10.09 -3.31 -6.51
CA SER A 19 -10.58 -3.90 -5.25
C SER A 19 -9.51 -3.95 -4.17
N LEU A 20 -8.29 -4.36 -4.51
CA LEU A 20 -7.16 -4.42 -3.57
C LEU A 20 -6.83 -3.03 -3.02
N GLU A 21 -6.79 -2.01 -3.88
CA GLU A 21 -6.56 -0.63 -3.47
C GLU A 21 -7.63 -0.17 -2.48
N ARG A 22 -8.90 -0.27 -2.88
CA ARG A 22 -10.03 0.24 -2.11
C ARG A 22 -10.22 -0.49 -0.78
N ASP A 23 -10.13 -1.82 -0.80
CA ASP A 23 -10.54 -2.65 0.32
C ASP A 23 -9.40 -2.90 1.31
N HIS A 24 -8.14 -2.77 0.87
CA HIS A 24 -6.96 -3.03 1.69
C HIS A 24 -5.98 -1.85 1.75
N ILE A 25 -5.42 -1.40 0.62
CA ILE A 25 -4.33 -0.42 0.61
C ILE A 25 -4.75 0.90 1.23
N ARG A 26 -5.95 1.41 0.89
CA ARG A 26 -6.47 2.65 1.45
C ARG A 26 -6.66 2.60 2.96
N LYS A 27 -7.10 1.45 3.49
CA LYS A 27 -7.22 1.24 4.95
C LYS A 27 -5.86 1.20 5.62
N MET A 28 -4.87 0.57 4.98
CA MET A 28 -3.50 0.55 5.47
C MET A 28 -2.88 1.95 5.47
N GLN A 29 -3.07 2.74 4.42
CA GLN A 29 -2.68 4.16 4.36
C GLN A 29 -3.31 4.95 5.50
N GLY A 30 -4.61 4.80 5.73
CA GLY A 30 -5.29 5.49 6.85
C GLY A 30 -4.70 5.14 8.22
N ARG A 31 -4.34 3.87 8.44
CA ARG A 31 -3.66 3.44 9.68
C ARG A 31 -2.24 4.00 9.78
N MET A 32 -1.50 3.99 8.68
CA MET A 32 -0.15 4.53 8.59
C MET A 32 -0.15 6.02 8.96
N PHE A 33 -1.02 6.82 8.34
CA PHE A 33 -1.10 8.25 8.62
C PHE A 33 -1.49 8.55 10.07
N ARG A 34 -2.44 7.80 10.65
CA ARG A 34 -2.80 7.95 12.06
C ARG A 34 -1.63 7.61 12.99
N CYS A 35 -0.94 6.50 12.73
CA CYS A 35 0.27 6.10 13.46
C CYS A 35 1.34 7.19 13.38
N SER A 36 1.58 7.77 12.19
CA SER A 36 2.54 8.86 12.02
C SER A 36 2.13 10.12 12.80
N ALA A 37 0.84 10.47 12.82
CA ALA A 37 0.35 11.58 13.63
C ALA A 37 0.58 11.34 15.12
N GLU A 38 0.25 10.15 15.62
CA GLU A 38 0.52 9.73 17.02
C GLU A 38 2.02 9.77 17.36
N CYS A 39 2.92 9.47 16.41
CA CYS A 39 4.36 9.64 16.60
C CYS A 39 4.74 11.11 16.75
N CYS A 40 4.17 12.00 15.93
CA CYS A 40 4.46 13.44 15.96
C CYS A 40 3.94 14.14 17.22
N GLU A 41 2.91 13.59 17.87
CA GLU A 41 2.35 14.12 19.12
C GLU A 41 3.22 13.83 20.35
N ARG A 42 4.25 12.98 20.24
CA ARG A 42 5.15 12.61 21.35
C ARG A 42 6.15 13.72 21.64
N THR A 43 5.75 14.68 22.46
CA THR A 43 6.58 15.85 22.80
C THR A 43 7.81 15.55 23.66
N THR A 44 7.89 14.35 24.24
CA THR A 44 9.03 13.90 25.06
C THR A 44 10.12 13.22 24.23
N ASP A 45 9.78 12.77 23.02
CA ASP A 45 10.70 12.05 22.16
C ASP A 45 11.60 13.04 21.41
N SER A 46 12.86 12.66 21.20
CA SER A 46 13.77 13.39 20.33
C SER A 46 13.36 13.25 18.86
N MET A 47 13.83 14.16 18.01
CA MET A 47 13.51 14.12 16.57
C MET A 47 13.86 12.78 15.90
N SER A 48 14.97 12.14 16.28
CA SER A 48 15.38 10.85 15.74
C SER A 48 14.42 9.73 16.13
N GLN A 49 13.94 9.74 17.37
CA GLN A 49 12.94 8.77 17.86
C GLN A 49 11.60 8.93 17.14
N VAL A 50 11.16 10.17 16.90
CA VAL A 50 9.95 10.44 16.13
C VAL A 50 10.09 9.95 14.68
N HIS A 51 11.23 10.22 14.03
CA HIS A 51 11.50 9.71 12.68
C HIS A 51 11.49 8.19 12.61
N GLU A 52 12.16 7.52 13.55
CA GLU A 52 12.16 6.06 13.61
C GLU A 52 10.74 5.49 13.83
N CYS A 53 9.93 6.15 14.66
CA CYS A 53 8.53 5.80 14.85
C CYS A 53 7.73 5.89 13.53
N ILE A 54 7.91 6.97 12.77
CA ILE A 54 7.23 7.18 11.48
C ILE A 54 7.66 6.11 10.47
N GLU A 55 8.95 5.80 10.35
CA GLU A 55 9.46 4.75 9.46
C GLU A 55 8.83 3.39 9.76
N ARG A 56 8.66 3.07 11.05
CA ARG A 56 7.97 1.84 11.49
C ARG A 56 6.50 1.84 11.09
N CYS A 57 5.82 2.99 11.10
CA CYS A 57 4.44 3.10 10.63
C CYS A 57 4.33 2.83 9.11
N HIS A 58 5.33 3.21 8.32
CA HIS A 58 5.32 3.11 6.85
C HIS A 58 5.69 1.70 6.35
N THR A 59 6.57 1.01 7.08
CA THR A 59 7.11 -0.31 6.71
C THR A 59 6.03 -1.33 6.29
N PRO A 60 4.91 -1.51 7.01
CA PRO A 60 3.88 -2.47 6.63
C PRO A 60 3.20 -2.14 5.30
N LEU A 61 2.94 -0.86 5.05
CA LEU A 61 2.32 -0.40 3.80
C LEU A 61 3.28 -0.62 2.63
N ALA A 62 4.54 -0.23 2.78
CA ALA A 62 5.56 -0.41 1.74
C ALA A 62 5.73 -1.89 1.36
N LYS A 63 5.74 -2.80 2.36
CA LYS A 63 5.78 -4.25 2.12
C LYS A 63 4.56 -4.75 1.34
N ALA A 64 3.36 -4.33 1.74
CA ALA A 64 2.14 -4.75 1.06
C ALA A 64 2.06 -4.22 -0.37
N GLN A 65 2.40 -2.95 -0.60
CA GLN A 65 2.46 -2.35 -1.93
C GLN A 65 3.50 -3.05 -2.81
N GLY A 66 4.71 -3.32 -2.29
CA GLY A 66 5.75 -4.03 -3.02
C GLY A 66 5.34 -5.45 -3.43
N LEU A 67 4.66 -6.18 -2.53
CA LEU A 67 4.12 -7.50 -2.85
C LEU A 67 3.06 -7.40 -3.97
N VAL A 68 2.09 -6.49 -3.84
CA VAL A 68 1.04 -6.30 -4.85
C VAL A 68 1.65 -5.94 -6.21
N THR A 69 2.59 -5.01 -6.27
CA THR A 69 3.25 -4.64 -7.53
C THR A 69 3.96 -5.82 -8.17
N ASN A 70 4.74 -6.60 -7.40
CA ASN A 70 5.45 -7.78 -7.91
C ASN A 70 4.47 -8.83 -8.48
N GLU A 71 3.37 -9.10 -7.77
CA GLU A 71 2.37 -10.04 -8.27
C GLU A 71 1.67 -9.54 -9.54
N LEU A 72 1.41 -8.23 -9.65
CA LEU A 72 0.79 -7.63 -10.84
C LEU A 72 1.70 -7.60 -12.05
N GLU A 73 3.01 -7.41 -11.86
CA GLU A 73 4.01 -7.49 -12.94
C GLU A 73 4.04 -8.86 -13.60
N LYS A 74 3.63 -9.94 -12.91
CA LYS A 74 3.52 -11.28 -13.51
C LYS A 74 2.35 -11.43 -14.50
N PHE A 75 1.41 -10.49 -14.50
CA PHE A 75 0.24 -10.48 -15.39
C PHE A 75 0.37 -9.48 -16.54
N GLN A 76 1.47 -8.72 -16.61
CA GLN A 76 1.82 -7.82 -17.72
C GLN A 76 2.76 -8.51 -18.70
#